data_AF-A0A7X7RXQ1-F1
#
_entry.id   AF-A0A7X7RXQ1-F1
#
_cell.length_a   1.000
_cell.length_b   1.000
_cell.length_c   1.000
_cell.angle_alpha   90.00
_cell.angle_beta   90.00
_cell.angle_gamma   90.00
#
_symmetry.space_group_name_H-M   'P 1'
#
loop_
_entity.id
_entity.type
_entity.pdbx_description
1 polymer ?
#
loop_
_entity_poly.entity_id
_entity_poly.type
_entity_poly.pdbx_seq_one_letter_code
_entity_poly.pdbx_strand_id
1 'polypeptide(L)'
;MKFITCIFLLFAVSMYANEISNKEAYQRARKIQNDQKKLFECELSNEEILEATRFDLKQNNISVSTFSDAANQTRVLVDALRLVVVDGKDKDMVFSEMELKRLGITEENWKYYTTNYRTKEKIAKLEEMIPDTEDKIVEQFSKPLRPILENWLLETKILMDFDNKNPGKQELPNSQKLFCWWENALKKYDIKPEDSKIIIQFLSRESSLPPQDQKYWHSYFEKKLKK
;
A
#
# COMPACT_ATOMS: atom_id res chain seq x y z
N MET A 1 -4.87 -14.48 10.80
CA MET A 1 -5.16 -14.21 9.37
C MET A 1 -5.55 -12.75 9.18
N LYS A 2 -4.57 -11.84 9.03
CA LYS A 2 -4.83 -10.39 8.88
C LYS A 2 -4.33 -9.79 7.55
N PHE A 3 -3.72 -10.59 6.66
CA PHE A 3 -3.08 -10.08 5.44
C PHE A 3 -3.88 -10.29 4.14
N ILE A 4 -4.91 -11.15 4.15
CA ILE A 4 -5.76 -11.38 2.96
C ILE A 4 -6.71 -10.18 2.70
N THR A 5 -6.89 -9.30 3.68
CA THR A 5 -7.75 -8.12 3.55
C THR A 5 -7.11 -6.97 2.76
N CYS A 6 -5.78 -6.99 2.54
CA CYS A 6 -5.08 -5.90 1.85
C CYS A 6 -5.25 -5.91 0.32
N ILE A 7 -5.68 -7.04 -0.27
CA ILE A 7 -5.88 -7.13 -1.73
C ILE A 7 -7.32 -6.73 -2.13
N PHE A 8 -8.28 -6.71 -1.20
CA PHE A 8 -9.71 -6.50 -1.50
C PHE A 8 -10.21 -5.05 -1.38
N LEU A 9 -9.39 -4.07 -0.99
CA LEU A 9 -9.83 -2.69 -0.75
C LEU A 9 -9.74 -1.73 -1.97
N LEU A 10 -9.69 -2.27 -3.19
CA LEU A 10 -9.61 -1.48 -4.42
C LEU A 10 -10.97 -1.17 -5.10
N PHE A 11 -12.10 -1.59 -4.52
CA PHE A 11 -13.43 -1.32 -5.10
C PHE A 11 -14.41 -0.76 -4.06
N ALA A 12 -14.55 0.57 -4.01
CA ALA A 12 -15.82 1.25 -3.73
C ALA A 12 -15.71 2.75 -4.06
N VAL A 13 -16.44 3.17 -5.08
CA VAL A 13 -16.72 4.58 -5.43
C VAL A 13 -18.17 4.88 -5.04
N SER A 14 -18.43 6.02 -4.38
CA SER A 14 -19.52 7.00 -4.68
C SER A 14 -20.12 7.67 -3.43
N MET A 15 -20.22 9.01 -3.47
CA MET A 15 -21.27 9.90 -2.88
C MET A 15 -21.05 11.37 -3.32
N TYR A 16 -21.29 11.66 -4.60
CA TYR A 16 -21.06 12.96 -5.23
C TYR A 16 -22.03 14.04 -4.75
N ALA A 17 -21.45 15.08 -4.12
CA ALA A 17 -21.83 16.51 -4.15
C ALA A 17 -21.18 17.26 -2.96
N ASN A 18 -21.06 16.60 -1.80
CA ASN A 18 -20.20 17.01 -0.68
C ASN A 18 -18.77 16.41 -0.81
N GLU A 19 -18.59 15.50 -1.77
CA GLU A 19 -17.35 14.82 -2.12
C GLU A 19 -16.37 15.68 -2.93
N ILE A 20 -16.81 16.72 -3.64
CA ILE A 20 -15.92 17.50 -4.52
C ILE A 20 -14.96 18.36 -3.68
N SER A 21 -15.49 19.12 -2.71
CA SER A 21 -14.68 19.90 -1.76
C SER A 21 -13.76 19.00 -0.93
N ASN A 22 -14.26 17.84 -0.47
CA ASN A 22 -13.43 16.87 0.25
C ASN A 22 -12.35 16.22 -0.63
N LYS A 23 -12.62 16.00 -1.92
CA LYS A 23 -11.64 15.44 -2.87
C LYS A 23 -10.55 16.45 -3.19
N GLU A 24 -10.88 17.71 -3.43
CA GLU A 24 -9.91 18.78 -3.66
C GLU A 24 -9.06 19.04 -2.41
N ALA A 25 -9.70 19.13 -1.24
CA ALA A 25 -9.01 19.28 0.04
C ALA A 25 -8.10 18.07 0.33
N TYR A 26 -8.56 16.85 0.04
CA TYR A 26 -7.75 15.63 0.17
C TYR A 26 -6.55 15.62 -0.79
N GLN A 27 -6.74 15.98 -2.06
CA GLN A 27 -5.65 16.10 -3.02
C GLN A 27 -4.63 17.15 -2.59
N ARG A 28 -5.10 18.30 -2.10
CA ARG A 28 -4.25 19.37 -1.57
C ARG A 28 -3.49 18.91 -0.32
N ALA A 29 -4.16 18.23 0.61
CA ALA A 29 -3.54 17.61 1.78
C ALA A 29 -2.44 16.62 1.36
N ARG A 30 -2.68 15.75 0.37
CA ARG A 30 -1.67 14.83 -0.15
C ARG A 30 -0.47 15.54 -0.76
N LYS A 31 -0.68 16.62 -1.50
CA LYS A 31 0.41 17.44 -2.05
C LYS A 31 1.26 18.03 -0.92
N ILE A 32 0.62 18.65 0.07
CA ILE A 32 1.30 19.25 1.23
C ILE A 32 2.06 18.18 2.03
N GLN A 33 1.47 17.01 2.23
CA GLN A 33 2.10 15.88 2.90
C GLN A 33 3.36 15.43 2.16
N ASN A 34 3.30 15.30 0.82
CA ASN A 34 4.45 14.95 0.00
C ASN A 34 5.55 16.02 0.03
N ASP A 35 5.18 17.31 0.00
CA ASP A 35 6.14 18.40 0.16
C ASP A 35 6.84 18.31 1.53
N GLN A 36 6.10 18.02 2.61
CA GLN A 36 6.70 17.83 3.94
C GLN A 36 7.55 16.56 4.01
N LYS A 37 7.16 15.45 3.39
CA LYS A 37 8.01 14.25 3.32
C LYS A 37 9.37 14.57 2.72
N LYS A 38 9.40 15.35 1.64
CA LYS A 38 10.64 15.77 1.01
C LYS A 38 11.47 16.67 1.92
N LEU A 39 10.84 17.66 2.56
CA LEU A 39 11.53 18.59 3.47
C LEU A 39 12.10 17.90 4.71
N PHE A 40 11.43 16.87 5.22
CA PHE A 40 11.86 16.07 6.37
C PHE A 40 12.71 14.86 5.99
N GLU A 41 13.07 14.70 4.71
CA GLU A 41 13.82 13.56 4.17
C GLU A 41 13.18 12.20 4.51
N CYS A 42 11.84 12.14 4.53
CA CYS A 42 11.08 10.93 4.83
C CYS A 42 10.84 10.04 3.61
N GLU A 43 11.16 10.49 2.39
CA GLU A 43 11.08 9.66 1.19
C GLU A 43 12.05 8.47 1.31
N LEU A 44 11.55 7.29 0.95
CA LEU A 44 12.36 6.07 0.94
C LEU A 44 12.94 5.87 -0.45
N SER A 45 14.24 5.61 -0.53
CA SER A 45 14.84 5.11 -1.77
C SER A 45 14.26 3.73 -2.13
N ASN A 46 14.46 3.30 -3.38
CA ASN A 46 14.04 1.95 -3.79
C ASN A 46 14.75 0.87 -2.95
N GLU A 47 16.02 1.07 -2.62
CA GLU A 47 16.77 0.15 -1.77
C GLU A 47 16.21 0.12 -0.35
N GLU A 48 15.98 1.29 0.26
CA GLU A 48 15.43 1.40 1.62
C GLU A 48 14.07 0.70 1.75
N ILE A 49 13.17 0.85 0.77
CA ILE A 49 11.87 0.19 0.84
C ILE A 49 11.98 -1.32 0.62
N LEU A 50 12.88 -1.80 -0.24
CA LEU A 50 13.05 -3.24 -0.46
C LEU A 50 13.63 -3.90 0.79
N GLU A 51 14.61 -3.27 1.44
CA GLU A 51 15.16 -3.74 2.72
C GLU A 51 14.12 -3.71 3.84
N ALA A 52 13.37 -2.61 3.96
CA ALA A 52 12.28 -2.52 4.93
C ALA A 52 11.22 -3.60 4.68
N THR A 53 10.87 -3.85 3.43
CA THR A 53 9.91 -4.90 3.07
C THR A 53 10.44 -6.29 3.45
N ARG A 54 11.71 -6.61 3.16
CA ARG A 54 12.32 -7.88 3.60
C ARG A 54 12.28 -8.02 5.13
N PHE A 55 12.57 -6.95 5.84
CA PHE A 55 12.48 -6.92 7.30
C PHE A 55 11.06 -7.22 7.78
N ASP A 56 10.05 -6.58 7.20
CA ASP A 56 8.63 -6.76 7.54
C ASP A 56 8.15 -8.19 7.27
N LEU A 57 8.47 -8.74 6.09
CA LEU A 57 8.14 -10.11 5.73
C LEU A 57 8.76 -11.10 6.72
N LYS A 58 10.02 -10.89 7.12
CA LYS A 58 10.70 -11.72 8.12
C LYS A 58 10.03 -11.65 9.50
N GLN A 59 9.65 -10.46 9.97
CA GLN A 59 8.93 -10.32 11.26
C GLN A 59 7.60 -11.07 11.25
N ASN A 60 6.94 -11.11 10.09
CA ASN A 60 5.66 -11.78 9.90
C ASN A 60 5.78 -13.27 9.51
N ASN A 61 6.99 -13.83 9.48
CA ASN A 61 7.28 -15.20 9.02
C ASN A 61 6.70 -15.50 7.63
N ILE A 62 6.74 -14.50 6.74
CA ILE A 62 6.31 -14.63 5.34
C ILE A 62 7.52 -14.97 4.49
N SER A 63 7.42 -16.05 3.72
CA SER A 63 8.46 -16.52 2.79
C SER A 63 7.83 -16.97 1.47
N VAL A 64 8.64 -17.40 0.52
CA VAL A 64 8.15 -17.99 -0.74
C VAL A 64 7.20 -19.17 -0.47
N SER A 65 7.47 -19.99 0.55
CA SER A 65 6.59 -21.12 0.87
C SER A 65 5.22 -20.69 1.38
N THR A 66 5.07 -19.47 1.92
CA THR A 66 3.76 -18.91 2.29
C THR A 66 2.83 -18.77 1.09
N PHE A 67 3.39 -18.65 -0.13
CA PHE A 67 2.63 -18.45 -1.37
C PHE A 67 2.65 -19.65 -2.31
N SER A 68 3.14 -20.82 -1.88
CA SER A 68 3.30 -22.00 -2.75
C SER A 68 2.01 -22.38 -3.48
N ASP A 69 0.90 -22.42 -2.75
CA ASP A 69 -0.39 -22.86 -3.28
C ASP A 69 -0.94 -21.84 -4.28
N ALA A 70 -0.86 -20.55 -3.93
CA ALA A 70 -1.25 -19.46 -4.81
C ALA A 70 -0.40 -19.44 -6.09
N ALA A 71 0.92 -19.59 -5.97
CA ALA A 71 1.83 -19.64 -7.10
C ALA A 71 1.50 -20.83 -8.03
N ASN A 72 1.22 -22.01 -7.47
CA ASN A 72 0.83 -23.19 -8.23
C ASN A 72 -0.52 -23.00 -8.93
N GLN A 73 -1.53 -22.44 -8.25
CA GLN A 73 -2.81 -22.13 -8.86
C GLN A 73 -2.68 -21.13 -10.02
N THR A 74 -1.86 -20.08 -9.85
CA THR A 74 -1.62 -19.09 -10.91
C THR A 74 -0.86 -19.69 -12.09
N ARG A 75 0.11 -20.59 -11.87
CA ARG A 75 0.79 -21.31 -12.96
C ARG A 75 -0.19 -22.12 -13.80
N VAL A 76 -1.04 -22.92 -13.14
CA VAL A 76 -2.05 -23.72 -13.86
C VAL A 76 -3.03 -22.82 -14.63
N LEU A 77 -3.42 -21.68 -14.06
CA LEU A 77 -4.24 -20.70 -14.75
C LEU A 77 -3.53 -20.12 -15.99
N VAL A 78 -2.24 -19.78 -15.88
CA VAL A 78 -1.43 -19.28 -17.01
C VAL A 78 -1.34 -20.34 -18.11
N ASP A 79 -1.08 -21.59 -17.75
CA ASP A 79 -1.02 -22.70 -18.71
C ASP A 79 -2.36 -22.92 -19.40
N ALA A 80 -3.46 -22.90 -18.65
CA ALA A 80 -4.82 -22.98 -19.21
C ALA A 80 -5.11 -21.84 -20.18
N LEU A 81 -4.72 -20.61 -19.84
CA LEU A 81 -4.90 -19.45 -20.72
C LEU A 81 -4.05 -19.57 -21.99
N ARG A 82 -2.83 -20.10 -21.91
CA ARG A 82 -1.98 -20.37 -23.09
C ARG A 82 -2.64 -21.38 -24.02
N LEU A 83 -3.21 -22.46 -23.50
CA LEU A 83 -3.94 -23.44 -24.31
C LEU A 83 -5.10 -22.80 -25.10
N VAL A 84 -5.84 -21.88 -24.48
CA VAL A 84 -6.96 -21.20 -25.16
C VAL A 84 -6.48 -20.16 -26.15
N VAL A 85 -5.53 -19.30 -25.76
CA VAL A 85 -5.17 -18.08 -26.51
C VAL A 85 -4.08 -18.34 -27.54
N VAL A 86 -3.12 -19.20 -27.23
CA VAL A 86 -1.99 -19.53 -28.11
C VAL A 86 -2.32 -20.74 -28.97
N ASP A 87 -2.89 -21.78 -28.36
CA ASP A 87 -3.16 -23.04 -29.06
C ASP A 87 -4.58 -23.12 -29.64
N GLY A 88 -5.42 -22.12 -29.36
CA GLY A 88 -6.77 -22.02 -29.92
C GLY A 88 -7.75 -23.07 -29.41
N LYS A 89 -7.47 -23.71 -28.26
CA LYS A 89 -8.35 -24.73 -27.69
C LYS A 89 -9.65 -24.12 -27.19
N ASP A 90 -10.71 -24.93 -27.23
CA ASP A 90 -11.99 -24.55 -26.64
C ASP A 90 -11.86 -24.35 -25.12
N LYS A 91 -12.39 -23.23 -24.64
CA LYS A 91 -12.24 -22.82 -23.23
C LYS A 91 -12.98 -23.74 -22.26
N ASP A 92 -14.11 -24.32 -22.65
CA ASP A 92 -14.93 -25.15 -21.77
C ASP A 92 -14.33 -26.57 -21.68
N MET A 93 -13.74 -27.02 -22.79
CA MET A 93 -12.88 -28.21 -22.83
C MET A 93 -11.66 -28.04 -21.92
N VAL A 94 -10.88 -26.96 -22.06
CA VAL A 94 -9.71 -26.69 -21.21
C VAL A 94 -10.09 -26.62 -19.72
N PHE A 95 -11.21 -25.97 -19.38
CA PHE A 95 -11.69 -25.90 -18.00
C PHE A 95 -11.91 -27.28 -17.37
N SER A 96 -12.49 -28.20 -18.14
CA SER A 96 -12.83 -29.54 -17.70
C SER A 96 -11.61 -30.46 -17.66
N GLU A 97 -10.80 -30.49 -18.74
CA GLU A 97 -9.63 -31.37 -18.86
C GLU A 97 -8.52 -31.05 -17.86
N MET A 98 -8.32 -29.77 -17.55
CA MET A 98 -7.34 -29.35 -16.54
C MET A 98 -7.89 -29.37 -15.10
N GLU A 99 -9.12 -29.84 -14.91
CA GLU A 99 -9.81 -29.90 -13.62
C GLU A 99 -9.75 -28.56 -12.85
N LEU A 100 -9.91 -27.43 -13.54
CA LEU A 100 -9.66 -26.09 -12.96
C LEU A 100 -10.54 -25.81 -11.72
N LYS A 101 -11.75 -26.38 -11.70
CA LYS A 101 -12.66 -26.33 -10.54
C LYS A 101 -12.05 -26.98 -9.29
N ARG A 102 -11.32 -28.08 -9.42
CA ARG A 102 -10.64 -28.78 -8.31
C ARG A 102 -9.52 -27.93 -7.71
N LEU A 103 -8.95 -27.03 -8.51
CA LEU A 103 -7.90 -26.11 -8.12
C LEU A 103 -8.43 -24.77 -7.58
N GLY A 104 -9.75 -24.64 -7.41
CA GLY A 104 -10.38 -23.44 -6.87
C GLY A 104 -10.69 -22.34 -7.90
N ILE A 105 -10.53 -22.62 -9.19
CA ILE A 105 -10.91 -21.69 -10.27
C ILE A 105 -12.36 -21.99 -10.66
N THR A 106 -13.29 -21.10 -10.27
CA THR A 106 -14.70 -21.22 -10.62
C THR A 106 -14.95 -20.93 -12.10
N GLU A 107 -16.10 -21.36 -12.62
CA GLU A 107 -16.53 -21.04 -13.99
C GLU A 107 -16.62 -19.52 -14.24
N GLU A 108 -17.07 -18.77 -13.22
CA GLU A 108 -17.11 -17.31 -13.28
C GLU A 108 -15.71 -16.70 -13.40
N ASN A 109 -14.77 -17.15 -12.56
CA ASN A 109 -13.37 -16.73 -12.63
C ASN A 109 -12.77 -17.09 -14.00
N TRP A 110 -13.02 -18.30 -14.49
CA TRP A 110 -12.51 -18.75 -15.78
C TRP A 110 -13.07 -17.92 -16.95
N LYS A 111 -14.36 -17.61 -16.93
CA LYS A 111 -15.00 -16.71 -17.90
C LYS A 111 -14.38 -15.31 -17.84
N TYR A 112 -14.11 -14.79 -16.64
CA TYR A 112 -13.40 -13.52 -16.48
C TYR A 112 -12.01 -13.58 -17.11
N TYR A 113 -11.20 -14.59 -16.80
CA TYR A 113 -9.82 -14.70 -17.29
C TYR A 113 -9.77 -14.83 -18.82
N THR A 114 -10.55 -15.75 -19.40
CA THR A 114 -10.62 -15.94 -20.87
C THR A 114 -11.18 -14.72 -21.60
N THR A 115 -11.97 -13.88 -20.93
CA THR A 115 -12.46 -12.62 -21.49
C THR A 115 -11.39 -11.52 -21.45
N ASN A 116 -10.60 -11.44 -20.37
CA ASN A 116 -9.69 -10.32 -20.14
C ASN A 116 -8.25 -10.55 -20.63
N TYR A 117 -7.79 -11.80 -20.64
CA TYR A 117 -6.42 -12.21 -20.98
C TYR A 117 -6.33 -12.85 -22.37
N ARG A 118 -6.74 -12.11 -23.40
CA ARG A 118 -6.84 -12.60 -24.79
C ARG A 118 -5.57 -12.48 -25.64
N THR A 119 -4.45 -12.08 -25.06
CA THR A 119 -3.18 -11.90 -25.80
C THR A 119 -2.01 -12.49 -25.04
N LYS A 120 -0.94 -12.85 -25.78
CA LYS A 120 0.29 -13.40 -25.19
C LYS A 120 0.91 -12.45 -24.18
N GLU A 121 0.89 -11.15 -24.46
CA GLU A 121 1.46 -10.11 -23.59
C GLU A 121 0.70 -9.99 -22.27
N LYS A 122 -0.63 -10.13 -22.30
CA LYS A 122 -1.43 -10.11 -21.07
C LYS A 122 -1.19 -11.35 -20.21
N ILE A 123 -1.03 -12.51 -20.84
CA ILE A 123 -0.71 -13.76 -20.13
C ILE A 123 0.70 -13.68 -19.53
N ALA A 124 1.69 -13.16 -20.28
CA ALA A 124 3.04 -12.95 -19.77
C ALA A 124 3.07 -12.02 -18.54
N LYS A 125 2.30 -10.93 -18.55
CA LYS A 125 2.14 -10.06 -17.37
C LYS A 125 1.56 -10.78 -16.15
N LEU A 126 0.62 -11.70 -16.36
CA LEU A 126 0.06 -12.53 -15.27
C LEU A 126 1.12 -13.48 -14.70
N GLU A 127 1.94 -14.07 -15.56
CA GLU A 127 3.03 -14.97 -15.18
C GLU A 127 4.14 -14.24 -14.41
N GLU A 128 4.47 -13.01 -14.80
CA GLU A 128 5.42 -12.15 -14.06
C GLU A 128 4.95 -11.88 -12.63
N MET A 129 3.64 -11.87 -12.38
CA MET A 129 3.05 -11.63 -11.06
C MET A 129 3.02 -12.86 -10.15
N ILE A 130 3.44 -14.04 -10.62
CA ILE A 130 3.49 -15.25 -9.78
C ILE A 130 4.49 -15.05 -8.63
N PRO A 131 4.08 -15.15 -7.35
CA PRO A 131 4.94 -14.89 -6.19
C PRO A 131 5.84 -16.10 -5.86
N ASP A 132 6.71 -16.47 -6.78
CA ASP A 132 7.56 -17.67 -6.68
C ASP A 132 9.02 -17.42 -6.37
N THR A 133 9.41 -16.16 -6.23
CA THR A 133 10.72 -15.75 -5.77
C THR A 133 10.59 -14.72 -4.66
N GLU A 134 11.61 -14.63 -3.79
CA GLU A 134 11.65 -13.63 -2.74
C GLU A 134 11.57 -12.22 -3.34
N ASP A 135 12.35 -11.93 -4.39
CA ASP A 135 12.37 -10.59 -4.99
C ASP A 135 11.01 -10.16 -5.54
N LYS A 136 10.25 -11.06 -6.16
CA LYS A 136 8.89 -10.74 -6.62
C LYS A 136 7.96 -10.43 -5.46
N ILE A 137 8.03 -11.21 -4.39
CA ILE A 137 7.23 -10.98 -3.18
C ILE A 137 7.60 -9.62 -2.58
N VAL A 138 8.90 -9.37 -2.38
CA VAL A 138 9.40 -8.09 -1.85
C VAL A 138 8.93 -6.94 -2.72
N GLU A 139 9.03 -7.04 -4.05
CA GLU A 139 8.59 -5.97 -4.95
C GLU A 139 7.07 -5.72 -4.83
N GLN A 140 6.26 -6.78 -4.80
CA GLN A 140 4.80 -6.67 -4.68
C GLN A 140 4.37 -6.03 -3.35
N PHE A 141 5.02 -6.38 -2.25
CA PHE A 141 4.73 -5.84 -0.92
C PHE A 141 5.31 -4.44 -0.70
N SER A 142 6.39 -4.07 -1.40
CA SER A 142 7.03 -2.76 -1.26
C SER A 142 6.14 -1.59 -1.68
N LYS A 143 5.30 -1.79 -2.71
CA LYS A 143 4.42 -0.76 -3.27
C LYS A 143 3.39 -0.23 -2.26
N PRO A 144 2.57 -1.09 -1.62
CA PRO A 144 1.64 -0.63 -0.59
C PRO A 144 2.34 -0.23 0.72
N LEU A 145 3.51 -0.80 1.04
CA LEU A 145 4.22 -0.51 2.29
C LEU A 145 4.87 0.89 2.28
N ARG A 146 5.41 1.34 1.14
CA ARG A 146 6.09 2.63 1.01
C ARG A 146 5.29 3.81 1.57
N PRO A 147 4.05 4.09 1.10
CA PRO A 147 3.31 5.24 1.60
C PRO A 147 2.99 5.12 3.10
N ILE A 148 2.87 3.91 3.65
CA ILE A 148 2.63 3.69 5.08
C ILE A 148 3.86 4.13 5.88
N LEU A 149 5.04 3.63 5.51
CA LEU A 149 6.28 3.93 6.22
C LEU A 149 6.68 5.39 6.09
N GLU A 150 6.59 5.98 4.90
CA GLU A 150 6.92 7.39 4.70
C GLU A 150 5.98 8.33 5.47
N ASN A 151 4.69 8.00 5.55
CA ASN A 151 3.73 8.79 6.35
C ASN A 151 4.04 8.66 7.84
N TRP A 152 4.32 7.45 8.33
CA TRP A 152 4.69 7.22 9.72
C TRP A 152 6.02 7.89 10.09
N LEU A 153 7.01 7.89 9.19
CA LEU A 153 8.28 8.61 9.38
C LEU A 153 8.03 10.12 9.52
N LEU A 154 7.21 10.70 8.63
CA LEU A 154 6.85 12.10 8.70
C LEU A 154 6.13 12.44 10.01
N GLU A 155 5.13 11.65 10.39
CA GLU A 155 4.41 11.82 11.65
C GLU A 155 5.36 11.78 12.85
N THR A 156 6.24 10.78 12.90
CA THR A 156 7.19 10.62 14.00
C THR A 156 8.14 11.82 14.09
N LYS A 157 8.67 12.29 12.95
CA LYS A 157 9.52 13.49 12.92
C LYS A 157 8.77 14.77 13.32
N ILE A 158 7.51 14.91 12.92
CA ILE A 158 6.66 16.03 13.33
C ILE A 158 6.47 16.04 14.86
N LEU A 159 6.16 14.87 15.45
CA LEU A 159 5.99 14.74 16.89
C LEU A 159 7.28 15.07 17.65
N MET A 160 8.42 14.57 17.18
CA MET A 160 9.74 14.88 17.74
C MET A 160 10.06 16.39 17.63
N ASP A 161 9.83 17.00 16.47
CA ASP A 161 10.01 18.45 16.26
C ASP A 161 9.12 19.27 17.19
N PHE A 162 7.85 18.87 17.36
CA PHE A 162 6.91 19.53 18.25
C PHE A 162 7.37 19.46 19.70
N ASP A 163 7.74 18.27 20.19
CA ASP A 163 8.15 18.05 21.58
C ASP A 163 9.47 18.78 21.91
N ASN A 164 10.39 18.86 20.96
CA ASN A 164 11.64 19.63 21.09
C ASN A 164 11.37 21.14 21.19
N LYS A 165 10.45 21.67 20.37
CA LYS A 165 10.08 23.10 20.38
C LYS A 165 9.15 23.48 21.52
N ASN A 166 8.42 22.52 22.10
CA ASN A 166 7.43 22.74 23.15
C ASN A 166 7.61 21.77 24.33
N PRO A 167 8.73 21.83 25.10
CA PRO A 167 8.98 20.88 26.19
C PRO A 167 7.86 20.80 27.24
N GLY A 168 7.19 21.92 27.53
CA GLY A 168 6.06 21.98 28.47
C GLY A 168 4.74 21.39 27.96
N LYS A 169 4.70 20.85 26.74
CA LYS A 169 3.49 20.29 26.10
C LYS A 169 3.66 18.82 25.67
N GLN A 170 4.67 18.13 26.20
CA GLN A 170 4.94 16.73 25.86
C GLN A 170 3.81 15.77 26.22
N GLU A 171 3.03 16.09 27.26
CA GLU A 171 1.89 15.29 27.71
C GLU A 171 0.64 15.41 26.81
N LEU A 172 0.65 16.29 25.81
CA LEU A 172 -0.48 16.41 24.88
C LEU A 172 -0.65 15.12 24.06
N PRO A 173 -1.89 14.71 23.75
CA PRO A 173 -2.13 13.62 22.81
C PRO A 173 -1.49 13.87 21.43
N ASN A 174 -0.97 12.82 20.79
CA ASN A 174 -0.31 12.93 19.47
C ASN A 174 -1.18 13.62 18.42
N SER A 175 -2.46 13.26 18.31
CA SER A 175 -3.43 13.96 17.47
C SER A 175 -3.49 15.47 17.68
N GLN A 176 -3.38 15.96 18.92
CA GLN A 176 -3.38 17.40 19.22
C GLN A 176 -2.04 18.05 18.83
N LYS A 177 -0.91 17.37 19.09
CA LYS A 177 0.41 17.82 18.65
C LYS A 177 0.47 17.96 17.13
N LEU A 178 0.00 16.94 16.40
CA LEU A 178 -0.08 16.93 14.93
C LEU A 178 -0.96 18.07 14.43
N PHE A 179 -2.14 18.27 15.03
CA PHE A 179 -3.04 19.36 14.66
C PHE A 179 -2.35 20.72 14.80
N CYS A 180 -1.77 21.02 15.96
CA CYS A 180 -1.08 22.29 16.20
C CYS A 180 0.15 22.48 15.31
N TRP A 181 0.89 21.40 15.02
CA TRP A 181 2.02 21.47 14.13
C TRP A 181 1.57 21.79 12.70
N TRP A 182 0.56 21.07 12.19
CA TRP A 182 -0.01 21.31 10.86
C TRP A 182 -0.62 22.69 10.73
N GLU A 183 -1.36 23.17 11.72
CA GLU A 183 -1.92 24.53 11.72
C GLU A 183 -0.82 25.60 11.50
N ASN A 184 0.33 25.44 12.15
CA ASN A 184 1.47 26.34 11.94
C ASN A 184 2.16 26.11 10.59
N ALA A 185 2.37 24.85 10.20
CA ALA A 185 2.99 24.51 8.93
C ALA A 185 2.17 24.99 7.73
N LEU A 186 0.83 25.03 7.85
CA LEU A 186 -0.07 25.49 6.80
C LEU A 186 -0.06 27.00 6.59
N LYS A 187 0.43 27.82 7.55
CA LYS A 187 0.55 29.27 7.38
C LYS A 187 1.46 29.68 6.21
N LYS A 188 2.42 28.83 5.85
CA LYS A 188 3.32 29.06 4.70
C LYS A 188 2.67 28.73 3.34
N TYR A 189 1.51 28.08 3.37
CA TYR A 189 0.74 27.75 2.19
C TYR A 189 -0.41 28.77 2.06
N ASP A 190 -0.65 29.25 0.84
CA ASP A 190 -1.76 30.16 0.52
C ASP A 190 -3.09 29.38 0.52
N ILE A 191 -3.56 29.02 1.72
CA ILE A 191 -4.77 28.21 1.96
C ILE A 191 -5.81 29.10 2.61
N LYS A 192 -7.03 29.05 2.07
CA LYS A 192 -8.15 29.78 2.64
C LYS A 192 -8.51 29.22 4.02
N PRO A 193 -8.90 30.07 4.99
CA PRO A 193 -9.23 29.62 6.35
C PRO A 193 -10.27 28.50 6.41
N GLU A 194 -11.29 28.54 5.54
CA GLU A 194 -12.35 27.54 5.41
C GLU A 194 -11.84 26.16 4.97
N ASP A 195 -10.82 26.11 4.10
CA ASP A 195 -10.22 24.86 3.61
C ASP A 195 -9.19 24.31 4.59
N SER A 196 -8.54 25.19 5.37
CA SER A 196 -7.46 24.84 6.30
C SER A 196 -7.90 23.79 7.31
N LYS A 197 -9.08 23.95 7.92
CA LYS A 197 -9.57 23.02 8.95
C LYS A 197 -9.77 21.60 8.39
N ILE A 198 -10.34 21.47 7.18
CA ILE A 198 -10.57 20.18 6.53
C ILE A 198 -9.23 19.53 6.14
N ILE A 199 -8.29 20.32 5.60
CA ILE A 199 -6.95 19.85 5.25
C ILE A 199 -6.20 19.35 6.48
N ILE A 200 -6.22 20.10 7.59
CA ILE A 200 -5.58 19.68 8.85
C ILE A 200 -6.19 18.38 9.36
N GLN A 201 -7.50 18.19 9.25
CA GLN A 201 -8.15 16.94 9.65
C GLN A 201 -7.69 15.75 8.82
N PHE A 202 -7.38 15.92 7.53
CA PHE A 202 -6.76 14.86 6.73
C PHE A 202 -5.31 14.59 7.11
N LEU A 203 -4.54 15.67 7.35
CA LEU A 203 -3.11 15.61 7.65
C LEU A 203 -2.80 15.10 9.06
N SER A 204 -3.69 15.33 10.02
CA SER A 204 -3.51 14.96 11.43
C SER A 204 -4.02 13.56 11.76
N ARG A 205 -4.41 12.77 10.75
CA ARG A 205 -4.75 11.36 10.95
C ARG A 205 -3.47 10.61 11.29
N GLU A 206 -3.44 10.04 12.49
CA GLU A 206 -2.37 9.18 12.96
C GLU A 206 -2.18 7.97 12.04
N SER A 207 -0.95 7.46 12.03
CA SER A 207 -0.57 6.27 11.28
C SER A 207 -1.47 5.09 11.61
N SER A 208 -1.82 4.33 10.58
CA SER A 208 -2.56 3.08 10.73
C SER A 208 -1.72 1.92 11.25
N LEU A 209 -0.42 2.13 11.53
CA LEU A 209 0.47 1.09 12.03
C LEU A 209 0.10 0.70 13.46
N PRO A 210 -0.13 -0.59 13.75
CA PRO A 210 -0.30 -1.09 15.10
C PRO A 210 0.86 -0.69 16.03
N PRO A 211 0.63 -0.53 17.35
CA PRO A 211 1.69 -0.15 18.29
C PRO A 211 2.91 -1.08 18.31
N GLN A 212 2.71 -2.38 18.04
CA GLN A 212 3.81 -3.33 17.92
C GLN A 212 4.69 -3.03 16.70
N ASP A 213 4.05 -2.65 15.59
CA ASP A 213 4.75 -2.35 14.35
C ASP A 213 5.54 -1.06 14.46
N GLN A 214 4.94 -0.04 15.09
CA GLN A 214 5.63 1.22 15.35
C GLN A 214 6.92 1.03 16.16
N LYS A 215 6.96 0.10 17.13
CA LYS A 215 8.17 -0.14 17.95
C LYS A 215 9.35 -0.66 17.13
N TYR A 216 9.12 -1.65 16.26
CA TYR A 216 10.22 -2.17 15.45
C TYR A 216 10.58 -1.22 14.32
N TRP A 217 9.62 -0.50 13.73
CA TRP A 217 9.92 0.52 12.71
C TRP A 217 10.73 1.66 13.30
N HIS A 218 10.42 2.08 14.54
CA HIS A 218 11.24 3.03 15.28
C HIS A 218 12.68 2.52 15.46
N SER A 219 12.84 1.24 15.76
CA SER A 219 14.17 0.63 15.89
C SER A 219 14.90 0.54 14.54
N TYR A 220 14.21 0.16 13.47
CA TYR A 220 14.75 0.05 12.11
C TYR A 220 15.20 1.41 11.56
N PHE A 221 14.37 2.44 11.74
CA PHE A 221 14.60 3.79 11.21
C PHE A 221 15.27 4.74 12.21
N GLU A 222 15.81 4.25 13.33
CA GLU A 222 16.36 5.10 14.41
C GLU A 222 17.35 6.16 13.87
N LYS A 223 18.26 5.76 12.98
CA LYS A 223 19.23 6.67 12.36
C LYS A 223 18.57 7.75 11.50
N LYS A 224 17.49 7.42 10.79
CA LYS A 224 16.76 8.34 9.90
C LYS A 224 15.89 9.30 10.69
N LEU A 225 15.37 8.87 11.85
CA LEU A 225 14.62 9.72 12.79
C LEU A 225 15.49 10.76 13.51
N LYS A 226 16.77 10.47 13.72
CA LYS A 226 17.73 11.39 14.36
C LYS A 226 18.33 12.46 13.43
N LYS A 227 18.09 12.35 12.12
CA LYS A 227 18.48 13.35 11.12
C LYS A 227 17.38 14.38 10.93
#